data_AF-A0A4Y2MN45-F1
#
_entry.id   AF-A0A4Y2MN45-F1
#
_cell.length_a   1.000
_cell.length_b   1.000
_cell.length_c   1.000
_cell.angle_alpha   90.00
_cell.angle_beta   90.00
_cell.angle_gamma   90.00
#
_symmetry.space_group_name_H-M   'P 1'
#
loop_
_entity.id
_entity.type
_entity.pdbx_description
1 polymer ?
#
loop_
_entity_poly.entity_id
_entity_poly.type
_entity_poly.pdbx_seq_one_letter_code
_entity_poly.pdbx_strand_id
1 'polypeptide(L)'
;MNIDAVGPLPTSSKGNSYLLTAICMSSRYPDAIPVADISSVSVTDALLEIFNRIGFPREIQSDLGTSFTSFLTTEYFDRFGIKVTHSSVNHPQSDPVERFHRTNKRMLKVLCLKSAQDWEKSSSNSASLENYHSR
;
A
#
# COMPACT_ATOMS: atom_id res chain seq x y z
N MET A 1 -7.88 2.13 5.83
CA MET A 1 -6.80 2.32 4.85
C MET A 1 -6.99 1.28 3.76
N ASN A 2 -6.81 1.63 2.50
CA ASN A 2 -6.90 0.66 1.41
C ASN A 2 -5.49 0.28 0.97
N ILE A 3 -5.23 -1.01 0.81
CA ILE A 3 -3.93 -1.52 0.41
C ILE A 3 -4.05 -2.47 -0.78
N ASP A 4 -3.04 -2.46 -1.63
CA ASP A 4 -2.98 -3.25 -2.85
C ASP A 4 -1.52 -3.56 -3.21
N ALA A 5 -1.26 -4.59 -4.00
CA ALA A 5 0.07 -4.86 -4.55
C ALA A 5 0.01 -4.90 -6.06
N VAL A 6 0.95 -4.18 -6.66
CA VAL A 6 1.10 -4.11 -8.11
C VAL A 6 2.28 -4.96 -8.51
N GLY A 7 2.05 -5.99 -9.32
CA GLY A 7 3.11 -6.80 -9.91
C GLY A 7 2.61 -8.10 -10.52
N PRO A 8 3.54 -8.93 -11.03
CA PRO A 8 4.98 -8.66 -11.09
C PRO A 8 5.33 -7.55 -12.11
N LEU A 9 6.20 -6.63 -11.69
CA LEU A 9 6.81 -5.58 -12.52
C LEU A 9 8.20 -6.02 -12.98
N PRO A 10 8.80 -5.37 -14.01
CA PRO A 10 10.21 -5.58 -14.35
C PRO A 10 11.09 -5.38 -13.12
N THR A 11 11.95 -6.36 -12.85
CA THR A 11 12.81 -6.36 -11.66
C THR A 11 13.74 -5.15 -11.64
N SER A 12 13.83 -4.44 -10.50
CA SER A 12 14.80 -3.34 -10.33
C SER A 12 16.24 -3.83 -10.23
N SER A 13 17.15 -2.85 -10.26
CA SER A 13 18.53 -2.96 -9.78
C SER A 13 18.68 -3.57 -8.38
N LYS A 14 17.79 -3.31 -7.40
CA LYS A 14 17.86 -3.96 -6.07
C LYS A 14 17.00 -5.23 -5.95
N GLY A 15 16.52 -5.80 -7.07
CA GLY A 15 15.84 -7.10 -7.06
C GLY A 15 14.36 -7.06 -6.66
N ASN A 16 13.74 -5.88 -6.64
CA ASN A 16 12.33 -5.72 -6.30
C ASN A 16 11.46 -5.96 -7.54
N SER A 17 10.31 -6.62 -7.37
CA SER A 17 9.41 -6.99 -8.48
C SER A 17 7.94 -6.68 -8.20
N TYR A 18 7.61 -6.20 -7.02
CA TYR A 18 6.27 -5.80 -6.63
C TYR A 18 6.31 -4.43 -5.95
N LEU A 19 5.18 -3.73 -5.99
CA LEU A 19 4.99 -2.50 -5.24
C LEU A 19 3.80 -2.69 -4.31
N LEU A 20 4.04 -2.71 -3.00
CA LEU A 20 2.99 -2.65 -2.02
C LEU A 20 2.54 -1.21 -1.88
N THR A 21 1.25 -0.97 -1.93
CA THR A 21 0.68 0.37 -1.97
C THR A 21 -0.39 0.54 -0.91
N ALA A 22 -0.48 1.74 -0.36
CA ALA A 22 -1.48 2.10 0.63
C ALA A 22 -2.05 3.49 0.37
N ILE A 23 -3.36 3.64 0.56
CA ILE A 23 -4.02 4.95 0.57
C ILE A 23 -4.77 5.12 1.88
N CYS A 24 -4.44 6.19 2.59
CA CYS A 24 -5.24 6.62 3.72
C CYS A 24 -6.54 7.25 3.22
N MET A 25 -7.66 6.67 3.63
CA MET A 25 -8.98 7.03 3.12
C MET A 25 -9.44 8.42 3.53
N SER A 26 -9.02 8.89 4.71
CA SER A 26 -9.38 10.21 5.24
C SER A 26 -8.53 11.32 4.63
N SER A 27 -7.21 11.16 4.62
CA SER A 27 -6.30 12.19 4.09
C SER A 27 -6.13 12.13 2.57
N ARG A 28 -6.58 11.04 1.93
CA ARG A 28 -6.27 10.69 0.54
C ARG A 28 -4.76 10.62 0.25
N TYR A 29 -3.93 10.54 1.29
CA TYR A 29 -2.49 10.44 1.17
C TYR A 29 -2.12 9.03 0.68
N PRO A 30 -1.39 8.93 -0.43
CA PRO A 30 -0.97 7.65 -0.94
C PRO A 30 0.52 7.39 -0.67
N ASP A 31 0.86 6.15 -0.35
CA ASP A 31 2.23 5.69 -0.12
C ASP A 31 2.47 4.35 -0.81
N ALA A 32 3.73 4.05 -1.08
CA ALA A 32 4.13 2.85 -1.78
C ALA A 32 5.54 2.42 -1.37
N ILE A 33 5.72 1.11 -1.22
CA ILE A 33 6.99 0.48 -0.88
C ILE A 33 7.27 -0.66 -1.86
N PRO A 34 8.45 -0.65 -2.51
CA PRO A 34 8.86 -1.74 -3.34
C PRO A 34 9.25 -2.97 -2.51
N VAL A 35 8.89 -4.15 -3.00
CA VAL A 35 9.22 -5.43 -2.38
C VAL A 35 9.63 -6.46 -3.43
N ALA A 36 10.51 -7.38 -3.05
CA ALA A 36 10.97 -8.47 -3.92
C ALA A 36 9.88 -9.51 -4.19
N ASP A 37 9.05 -9.77 -3.18
CA ASP A 37 7.96 -10.74 -3.24
C ASP A 37 6.75 -10.29 -2.40
N ILE A 38 5.65 -11.03 -2.53
CA ILE A 38 4.42 -10.88 -1.75
C ILE A 38 4.31 -11.95 -0.66
N SER A 39 5.46 -12.38 -0.12
CA SER A 39 5.47 -13.23 1.07
C SER A 39 4.94 -12.44 2.28
N SER A 40 4.41 -13.15 3.27
CA SER A 40 3.81 -12.48 4.43
C SER A 40 4.81 -11.64 5.21
N VAL A 41 6.08 -12.04 5.27
CA VAL A 41 7.15 -11.27 5.93
C VAL A 41 7.41 -9.96 5.20
N SER A 42 7.66 -10.01 3.89
CA SER A 42 7.86 -8.82 3.06
C SER A 42 6.67 -7.86 3.14
N VAL A 43 5.45 -8.41 3.18
CA VAL A 43 4.22 -7.62 3.32
C VAL A 43 4.13 -6.96 4.69
N THR A 44 4.34 -7.69 5.79
CA THR A 44 4.26 -7.10 7.14
C THR A 44 5.32 -6.03 7.38
N ASP A 45 6.54 -6.25 6.90
CA ASP A 45 7.64 -5.29 7.05
C ASP A 45 7.34 -4.00 6.27
N ALA A 46 6.87 -4.11 5.03
CA ALA A 46 6.46 -2.97 4.23
C ALA A 46 5.26 -2.23 4.85
N LEU A 47 4.26 -2.95 5.37
CA LEU A 47 3.13 -2.31 6.06
C LEU A 47 3.58 -1.55 7.30
N LEU A 48 4.51 -2.10 8.08
CA LEU A 48 5.06 -1.42 9.25
C LEU A 48 5.73 -0.10 8.87
N GLU A 49 6.50 -0.08 7.78
CA GLU A 49 7.14 1.14 7.28
C GLU A 49 6.10 2.16 6.81
N ILE A 50 5.05 1.74 6.11
CA ILE A 50 3.92 2.61 5.73
C ILE A 50 3.24 3.18 6.99
N PHE A 51 2.97 2.36 8.00
CA PHE A 51 2.31 2.79 9.23
C PHE A 51 3.18 3.74 10.04
N ASN A 52 4.51 3.60 10.00
CA ASN A 52 5.41 4.55 10.63
C ASN A 52 5.37 5.94 9.97
N ARG A 53 5.01 6.04 8.68
CA ARG A 53 4.90 7.31 7.96
C ARG A 53 3.52 7.95 8.08
N ILE A 54 2.45 7.16 7.97
CA ILE A 54 1.07 7.65 7.88
C ILE A 54 0.30 7.52 9.21
N GLY A 55 0.80 6.67 10.12
CA GLY A 55 0.12 6.25 11.33
C GLY A 55 -0.60 4.91 11.17
N PHE A 56 -0.88 4.27 12.31
CA PHE A 56 -1.56 2.99 12.36
C PHE A 56 -3.06 3.14 12.03
N PRO A 57 -3.59 2.39 11.04
CA PRO A 57 -5.00 2.43 10.72
C PRO A 57 -5.83 1.62 11.74
N ARG A 58 -7.08 2.02 11.97
CA ARG A 58 -8.04 1.20 12.73
C ARG A 58 -8.61 0.03 11.92
N GLU A 59 -8.69 0.22 10.62
CA GLU A 59 -9.23 -0.75 9.68
C GLU A 59 -8.44 -0.71 8.37
N ILE A 60 -8.17 -1.88 7.81
CA ILE A 60 -7.52 -2.09 6.52
C ILE A 60 -8.46 -2.85 5.62
N GLN A 61 -8.63 -2.33 4.41
CA GLN A 61 -9.27 -3.02 3.33
C GLN A 61 -8.22 -3.50 2.35
N SER A 62 -8.19 -4.80 2.08
CA SER A 62 -7.17 -5.42 1.24
C SER A 62 -7.81 -6.21 0.10
N ASP A 63 -7.33 -5.96 -1.13
CA ASP A 63 -7.64 -6.75 -2.32
C ASP A 63 -6.56 -7.83 -2.59
N LEU A 64 -5.52 -7.87 -1.77
CA LEU A 64 -4.47 -8.88 -1.81
C LEU A 64 -5.07 -10.21 -1.39
N GLY A 65 -5.08 -11.21 -2.27
CA GLY A 65 -5.63 -12.54 -2.00
C GLY A 65 -4.93 -13.29 -0.86
N THR A 66 -4.69 -14.58 -1.04
CA THR A 66 -4.22 -15.49 0.04
C THR A 66 -2.92 -15.07 0.77
N SER A 67 -2.10 -14.18 0.22
CA SER A 67 -0.92 -13.60 0.92
C SER A 67 -1.30 -12.77 2.17
N PHE A 68 -2.54 -12.28 2.22
CA PHE A 68 -3.08 -11.49 3.32
C PHE A 68 -3.82 -12.31 4.39
N THR A 69 -4.00 -13.61 4.13
CA THR A 69 -4.71 -14.55 5.00
C THR A 69 -3.78 -15.58 5.64
N SER A 70 -2.46 -15.38 5.56
CA SER A 70 -1.53 -16.23 6.30
C SER A 70 -1.64 -15.97 7.80
N PHE A 71 -1.33 -16.97 8.61
CA PHE A 71 -1.31 -16.85 10.07
C PHE A 71 -0.47 -15.65 10.54
N LEU A 72 0.69 -15.43 9.90
CA LEU A 72 1.60 -14.33 10.25
C LEU A 72 0.94 -12.97 10.01
N THR A 73 0.28 -12.79 8.88
CA THR A 73 -0.39 -11.53 8.54
C THR A 73 -1.60 -11.29 9.46
N THR A 74 -2.36 -12.34 9.79
CA THR A 74 -3.48 -12.24 10.74
C THR A 74 -3.03 -11.87 12.15
N GLU A 75 -2.01 -12.55 12.68
CA GLU A 75 -1.42 -12.27 13.99
C GLU A 75 -0.85 -10.86 14.05
N TYR A 76 -0.21 -10.40 12.98
CA TYR A 76 0.30 -9.04 12.87
C TYR A 76 -0.83 -8.01 13.05
N PHE A 77 -1.95 -8.16 12.35
CA PHE A 77 -3.07 -7.23 12.51
C PHE A 77 -3.72 -7.29 13.88
N ASP A 78 -3.86 -8.48 14.47
CA ASP A 78 -4.44 -8.64 15.79
C ASP A 78 -3.59 -7.93 16.87
N ARG A 79 -2.26 -8.07 16.81
CA ARG A 79 -1.32 -7.38 17.72
C ARG A 79 -1.41 -5.87 17.65
N PHE A 80 -1.64 -5.32 16.47
CA PHE A 80 -1.81 -3.87 16.29
C PHE A 80 -3.27 -3.41 16.45
N GLY A 81 -4.20 -4.32 16.77
CA GLY A 81 -5.62 -4.01 16.94
C GLY A 81 -6.29 -3.54 15.64
N ILE A 82 -5.76 -3.97 14.49
CA ILE A 82 -6.21 -3.55 13.16
C ILE A 82 -7.27 -4.53 12.66
N LYS A 83 -8.45 -4.01 12.32
CA LYS A 83 -9.49 -4.81 11.67
C LYS A 83 -9.18 -4.96 10.18
N VAL A 84 -9.24 -6.17 9.64
CA VAL A 84 -9.08 -6.40 8.20
C VAL A 84 -10.42 -6.74 7.58
N THR A 85 -10.80 -6.00 6.55
CA THR A 85 -11.94 -6.30 5.68
C THR A 85 -11.43 -6.73 4.31
N HIS A 86 -11.79 -7.94 3.90
CA HIS A 86 -11.52 -8.42 2.55
C HIS A 86 -12.65 -7.97 1.64
N SER A 87 -12.30 -7.35 0.50
CA SER A 87 -13.28 -7.00 -0.51
C SER A 87 -13.89 -8.30 -1.08
N SER A 88 -15.12 -8.63 -0.72
CA SER A 88 -15.88 -9.67 -1.43
C SER A 88 -16.10 -9.21 -2.87
N VAL A 89 -15.99 -10.13 -3.82
CA VAL A 89 -16.32 -9.91 -5.24
C VAL A 89 -17.80 -9.48 -5.32
N ASN A 90 -18.08 -8.19 -5.24
CA ASN A 90 -19.44 -7.67 -5.20
C ASN A 90 -19.84 -7.01 -6.53
N HIS A 91 -21.06 -7.38 -6.89
CA HIS A 91 -21.87 -7.06 -8.07
C HIS A 91 -21.58 -5.69 -8.74
N PRO A 92 -21.26 -5.65 -10.05
CA PRO A 92 -20.75 -4.47 -10.77
C PRO A 92 -21.84 -3.47 -11.21
N GLN A 93 -22.93 -3.34 -10.45
CA GLN A 93 -23.99 -2.38 -10.75
C GLN A 93 -24.08 -1.32 -9.66
N SER A 94 -23.38 -0.21 -9.90
CA SER A 94 -23.68 1.11 -9.32
C SER A 94 -23.20 1.40 -7.90
N ASP A 95 -22.14 0.75 -7.43
CA ASP A 95 -21.61 1.03 -6.09
C ASP A 95 -20.57 2.18 -6.11
N PRO A 96 -20.78 3.29 -5.36
CA PRO A 96 -19.78 4.35 -5.18
C PRO A 96 -18.41 3.82 -4.73
N VAL A 97 -18.41 2.68 -4.02
CA VAL A 97 -17.20 1.97 -3.56
C VAL A 97 -16.35 1.48 -4.74
N GLU A 98 -16.96 0.99 -5.82
CA GLU A 98 -16.23 0.49 -6.99
C GLU A 98 -15.57 1.63 -7.78
N ARG A 99 -16.27 2.75 -7.98
CA ARG A 99 -15.68 3.98 -8.57
C ARG A 99 -14.53 4.50 -7.73
N PHE A 100 -14.70 4.44 -6.42
CA PHE A 100 -13.70 4.86 -5.47
C PHE A 100 -12.46 3.95 -5.54
N HIS A 101 -12.63 2.62 -5.53
CA HIS A 101 -11.54 1.66 -5.76
C HIS A 101 -10.85 1.85 -7.11
N ARG A 102 -11.60 2.13 -8.18
CA ARG A 102 -11.04 2.39 -9.51
C ARG A 102 -10.19 3.66 -9.52
N THR A 103 -10.61 4.69 -8.79
CA THR A 103 -9.86 5.94 -8.65
C THR A 103 -8.59 5.73 -7.84
N ASN A 104 -8.68 4.99 -6.73
CA ASN A 104 -7.53 4.58 -5.94
C ASN A 104 -6.54 3.75 -6.77
N LYS A 105 -7.00 2.71 -7.48
CA LYS A 105 -6.15 1.90 -8.36
C LYS A 105 -5.47 2.75 -9.43
N ARG A 106 -6.16 3.76 -9.98
CA ARG A 106 -5.53 4.74 -10.89
C ARG A 106 -4.49 5.60 -10.20
N MET A 107 -4.77 6.12 -9.00
CA MET A 107 -3.80 6.91 -8.22
C MET A 107 -2.57 6.08 -7.87
N LEU A 108 -2.77 4.86 -7.39
CA LEU A 108 -1.70 3.89 -7.10
C LEU A 108 -0.90 3.55 -8.34
N LYS A 109 -1.55 3.34 -9.49
CA LYS A 109 -0.87 3.15 -10.77
C LYS A 109 -0.08 4.37 -11.21
N VAL A 110 -0.61 5.58 -11.03
CA VAL A 110 0.11 6.83 -11.33
C VAL A 110 1.32 7.01 -10.42
N LEU A 111 1.21 6.69 -9.14
CA LEU A 111 2.34 6.74 -8.21
C LEU A 111 3.38 5.68 -8.51
N CYS A 112 2.93 4.49 -8.89
CA CYS A 112 3.77 3.42 -9.39
C CYS A 112 4.54 3.89 -10.64
N LEU A 113 3.87 4.56 -11.60
CA LEU A 113 4.51 5.09 -12.81
C LEU A 113 5.43 6.30 -12.56
N LYS A 114 5.05 7.20 -11.66
CA LYS A 114 5.90 8.33 -11.24
C LYS A 114 7.14 7.85 -10.50
N SER A 115 7.01 6.75 -9.76
CA SER A 115 8.17 6.06 -9.19
C SER A 115 8.93 5.36 -10.32
N ALA A 116 8.27 4.67 -11.27
CA ALA A 116 8.85 3.79 -12.29
C ALA A 116 9.97 4.39 -13.16
N GLN A 117 10.03 5.71 -13.35
CA GLN A 117 11.09 6.33 -14.17
C GLN A 117 12.48 6.34 -13.47
N ASP A 118 12.51 6.08 -12.15
CA ASP A 118 13.72 6.01 -11.31
C ASP A 118 13.36 5.37 -9.92
N TRP A 119 12.66 4.23 -9.91
CA TRP A 119 11.78 3.84 -8.77
C TRP A 119 12.44 3.44 -7.44
N GLU A 120 13.76 3.37 -7.38
CA GLU A 120 14.53 3.11 -6.17
C GLU A 120 15.34 4.30 -5.65
N LYS A 121 15.31 5.45 -6.35
CA LYS A 121 16.03 6.66 -5.92
C LYS A 121 15.30 7.46 -4.84
N SER A 122 13.98 7.32 -4.68
CA SER A 122 13.24 8.11 -3.67
C SER A 122 13.28 7.50 -2.26
N SER A 123 13.68 6.23 -2.10
CA SER A 123 13.74 5.56 -0.79
C SER A 123 14.95 5.97 0.07
N SER A 124 15.85 6.82 -0.45
CA SER A 124 17.09 7.22 0.23
C SER A 124 17.13 8.67 0.70
N ASN A 125 16.02 9.42 0.67
CA ASN A 125 16.02 10.81 1.14
C ASN A 125 15.22 11.00 2.43
N SER A 126 15.84 10.65 3.55
CA SER A 126 15.50 11.17 4.89
C SER A 126 15.91 12.64 5.06
N ALA A 127 15.65 13.49 4.06
CA ALA A 127 16.02 14.91 4.10
C ALA A 127 15.01 15.76 3.33
N SER A 128 14.47 16.77 4.03
CA SER A 128 13.66 17.91 3.55
C SER A 128 12.16 17.83 3.83
N LEU A 129 11.77 17.94 5.10
CA LEU A 129 10.47 18.48 5.50
C LEU A 129 10.66 19.67 6.47
N GLU A 130 11.37 20.70 6.02
CA GLU A 130 11.45 21.99 6.73
C GLU A 130 10.62 23.12 6.10
N ASN A 131 9.90 22.91 4.99
CA ASN A 131 9.23 24.00 4.27
C ASN A 131 7.70 23.89 4.17
N TYR A 132 7.01 23.54 5.25
CA TYR A 132 5.54 23.64 5.30
C TYR A 132 4.98 24.41 6.51
N HIS A 133 5.77 25.34 7.07
CA HIS A 133 5.25 26.38 7.96
C HIS A 133 5.76 27.75 7.54
N SER A 134 5.17 28.29 6.45
CA SER A 134 4.97 29.73 6.27
C SER A 134 4.07 29.97 5.05
N ARG A 135 2.78 30.17 5.31
CA ARG A 135 1.90 31.14 4.64
C ARG A 135 0.63 31.31 5.45
#